data_AF-A0A442GSZ4-F1
#
_entry.id   AF-A0A442GSZ4-F1
#
_cell.length_a   1.000
_cell.length_b   1.000
_cell.length_c   1.000
_cell.angle_alpha   90.00
_cell.angle_beta   90.00
_cell.angle_gamma   90.00
#
_symmetry.space_group_name_H-M   'P 1'
#
loop_
_entity.id
_entity.type
_entity.pdbx_description
1 polymer ?
#
loop_
_entity_poly.entity_id
_entity_poly.type
_entity_poly.pdbx_seq_one_letter_code
_entity_poly.pdbx_strand_id
1 'polypeptide(L)'
;MPVPWTFADVKRHAVGVILIVALFAAVLALDPLKWTNNVSPVRSVDTVDAIVRSVQWDRVGIYLVSIENGPSVLIKDKRPHLIGARATIERVTRDNGSIFYRFPE
;
A
#
# COMPACT_ATOMS: atom_id res chain seq x y z
N MET A 1 44.79 3.14 27.57
CA MET A 1 44.33 1.81 28.06
C MET A 1 44.17 0.90 26.84
N PRO A 2 44.80 -0.28 26.81
CA PRO A 2 44.65 -1.20 25.70
C PRO A 2 43.22 -1.75 25.71
N VAL A 3 42.51 -1.57 24.60
CA VAL A 3 41.15 -2.10 24.44
C VAL A 3 41.27 -3.64 24.49
N PRO A 4 40.52 -4.35 25.35
CA PRO A 4 40.59 -5.79 25.44
C PRO A 4 40.32 -6.39 24.05
N TRP A 5 41.15 -7.34 23.61
CA TRP A 5 41.09 -8.04 22.32
C TRP A 5 39.67 -8.48 21.89
N THR A 6 38.80 -8.83 22.84
CA THR A 6 37.38 -9.14 22.66
C THR A 6 36.57 -8.00 22.02
N PHE A 7 36.94 -6.75 22.21
CA PHE A 7 36.27 -5.58 21.61
C PHE A 7 36.84 -5.18 20.24
N ALA A 8 38.04 -5.66 19.88
CA ALA A 8 38.64 -5.35 18.58
C ALA A 8 37.83 -5.97 17.43
N ASP A 9 37.37 -7.19 17.62
CA ASP A 9 36.54 -7.91 16.63
C ASP A 9 35.13 -7.30 16.54
N VAL A 10 34.53 -6.96 17.68
CA VAL A 10 33.24 -6.26 17.74
C VAL A 10 33.30 -4.93 16.98
N LYS A 11 34.37 -4.13 17.18
CA LYS A 11 34.55 -2.86 16.47
C LYS A 11 34.75 -3.04 14.96
N ARG A 12 35.44 -4.11 14.54
CA ARG A 12 35.69 -4.44 13.13
C ARG A 12 34.39 -4.79 12.39
N HIS A 13 33.49 -5.52 13.04
CA HIS A 13 32.22 -5.96 12.45
C HIS A 13 31.06 -5.01 12.70
N ALA A 14 31.15 -4.12 13.70
CA ALA A 14 30.08 -3.18 14.07
C ALA A 14 29.58 -2.34 12.89
N VAL A 15 30.48 -1.82 12.05
CA VAL A 15 30.10 -1.01 10.89
C VAL A 15 29.29 -1.84 9.89
N GLY A 16 29.69 -3.09 9.63
CA GLY A 16 28.96 -4.00 8.75
C GLY A 16 27.58 -4.34 9.30
N VAL A 17 27.49 -4.64 10.60
CA VAL A 17 26.20 -4.93 11.26
C VAL A 17 25.26 -3.73 11.23
N ILE A 18 25.77 -2.51 11.51
CA ILE A 18 24.98 -1.28 11.44
C ILE A 18 24.45 -1.05 10.02
N LEU A 19 25.27 -1.25 9.00
CA LEU A 19 24.85 -1.11 7.60
C LEU A 19 23.77 -2.14 7.22
N ILE A 20 23.91 -3.39 7.65
CA ILE A 20 22.90 -4.44 7.38
C ILE A 20 21.58 -4.08 8.06
N VAL A 21 21.61 -3.67 9.33
CA VAL A 21 20.40 -3.27 10.06
C VAL A 21 19.75 -2.05 9.43
N ALA A 22 20.53 -1.04 9.03
CA ALA A 22 20.03 0.15 8.36
C ALA A 22 19.38 -0.18 7.01
N LEU A 23 20.02 -1.05 6.22
CA LEU A 23 19.47 -1.52 4.94
C LEU A 23 18.16 -2.27 5.15
N PHE A 24 18.10 -3.18 6.12
CA PHE A 24 16.89 -3.95 6.41
C PHE A 24 15.74 -3.05 6.90
N ALA A 25 16.04 -2.09 7.76
CA ALA A 25 15.08 -1.08 8.21
C ALA A 25 14.55 -0.24 7.03
N ALA A 26 15.42 0.15 6.10
CA ALA A 26 15.02 0.89 4.90
C ALA A 26 14.10 0.04 4.00
N VAL A 27 14.39 -1.24 3.81
CA VAL A 27 13.54 -2.15 3.01
C VAL A 27 12.16 -2.33 3.67
N LEU A 28 12.11 -2.50 4.99
CA LEU A 28 10.84 -2.61 5.72
C LEU A 28 10.04 -1.30 5.68
N ALA A 29 10.71 -0.15 5.66
CA ALA A 29 10.06 1.16 5.52
C ALA A 29 9.42 1.37 4.14
N LEU A 30 9.77 0.58 3.12
CA LEU A 30 9.21 0.66 1.76
C LEU A 30 7.89 -0.14 1.58
N ASP A 31 7.27 -0.58 2.67
CA ASP A 31 5.98 -1.31 2.66
C ASP A 31 6.02 -2.59 1.80
N PRO A 32 6.83 -3.59 2.21
CA PRO A 32 7.01 -4.84 1.45
C PRO A 32 5.70 -5.62 1.25
N LEU A 33 4.71 -5.45 2.14
CA LEU A 33 3.40 -6.07 2.01
C LEU A 33 2.64 -5.53 0.78
N LYS A 34 2.74 -4.23 0.51
CA LYS A 34 2.18 -3.64 -0.70
C LYS A 34 2.82 -4.21 -1.96
N TRP A 35 4.13 -4.49 -1.93
CA TRP A 35 4.83 -5.10 -3.06
C TRP A 35 4.36 -6.53 -3.31
N THR A 36 4.32 -7.37 -2.27
CA THR A 36 3.83 -8.76 -2.41
C THR A 36 2.37 -8.80 -2.86
N ASN A 37 1.53 -7.88 -2.39
CA ASN A 37 0.16 -7.74 -2.85
C ASN A 37 0.08 -7.34 -4.32
N ASN A 38 0.88 -6.37 -4.78
CA ASN A 38 0.81 -5.89 -6.16
C ASN A 38 1.24 -6.95 -7.20
N VAL A 39 2.16 -7.85 -6.83
CA VAL A 39 2.67 -8.90 -7.72
C VAL A 39 1.75 -10.14 -7.73
N SER A 40 0.96 -10.35 -6.68
CA SER A 40 0.04 -11.48 -6.61
C SER A 40 -0.99 -11.42 -7.75
N PRO A 41 -1.29 -12.51 -8.47
CA PRO A 41 -2.27 -12.49 -9.56
C PRO A 41 -3.66 -12.09 -9.09
N VAL A 42 -4.44 -11.52 -10.01
CA VAL A 42 -5.85 -11.18 -9.77
C VAL A 42 -6.67 -12.45 -9.87
N ARG A 43 -7.47 -12.72 -8.83
CA ARG A 43 -8.34 -13.89 -8.72
C ARG A 43 -9.76 -13.60 -9.22
N SER A 44 -10.32 -12.46 -8.80
CA SER A 44 -11.65 -12.02 -9.21
C SER A 44 -11.75 -10.51 -9.27
N VAL A 45 -12.66 -10.05 -10.11
CA VAL A 45 -13.08 -8.66 -10.22
C VAL A 45 -14.60 -8.64 -10.15
N ASP A 46 -15.13 -8.10 -9.07
CA ASP A 46 -16.57 -8.01 -8.83
C ASP A 46 -17.01 -6.55 -8.92
N THR A 47 -18.09 -6.26 -9.61
CA THR A 47 -18.66 -4.92 -9.69
C THR A 47 -19.55 -4.64 -8.48
N VAL A 48 -19.40 -3.46 -7.88
CA VAL A 48 -20.15 -3.05 -6.70
C VAL A 48 -20.63 -1.62 -6.88
N ASP A 49 -21.90 -1.38 -6.58
CA ASP A 49 -22.48 -0.04 -6.63
C ASP A 49 -22.03 0.79 -5.43
N ALA A 50 -21.72 2.06 -5.69
CA ALA A 50 -21.21 2.97 -4.70
C ALA A 50 -21.57 4.42 -5.00
N ILE A 51 -21.38 5.29 -4.02
CA ILE A 51 -21.61 6.74 -4.13
C ILE A 51 -20.31 7.46 -3.82
N VAL A 52 -19.89 8.35 -4.73
CA VAL A 52 -18.73 9.21 -4.49
C VAL A 52 -19.09 10.26 -3.44
N ARG A 53 -18.45 10.25 -2.28
CA ARG A 53 -18.76 11.16 -1.16
C ARG A 53 -17.94 12.42 -1.19
N SER A 54 -16.65 12.31 -1.48
CA SER A 54 -15.75 13.44 -1.58
C SER A 54 -14.52 13.07 -2.39
N VAL A 55 -13.75 14.08 -2.78
CA VAL A 55 -12.45 13.91 -3.40
C VAL A 55 -11.46 14.86 -2.74
N GLN A 56 -10.28 14.32 -2.43
CA GLN A 56 -9.11 15.12 -2.17
C GLN A 56 -8.22 15.07 -3.42
N TRP A 57 -8.01 16.22 -4.05
CA TRP A 57 -7.24 16.30 -5.28
C TRP A 57 -5.79 16.71 -5.00
N ASP A 58 -4.84 15.79 -5.22
CA ASP A 58 -3.40 16.08 -5.17
C ASP A 58 -2.66 15.27 -6.25
N ARG A 59 -2.44 15.88 -7.43
CA ARG A 59 -1.93 15.27 -8.69
C ARG A 59 -2.74 14.06 -9.23
N VAL A 60 -3.44 13.35 -8.36
CA VAL A 60 -4.34 12.20 -8.52
C VAL A 60 -5.51 12.45 -7.56
N GLY A 61 -6.73 12.12 -7.97
CA GLY A 61 -7.90 12.20 -7.11
C GLY A 61 -7.93 11.04 -6.12
N ILE A 62 -7.96 11.35 -4.83
CA ILE A 62 -8.27 10.39 -3.76
C ILE A 62 -9.75 10.54 -3.43
N TYR A 63 -10.54 9.60 -3.92
CA TYR A 63 -12.00 9.58 -3.76
C TYR A 63 -12.40 8.80 -2.52
N LEU A 64 -13.20 9.41 -1.64
CA LEU A 64 -13.94 8.68 -0.63
C LEU A 64 -15.23 8.17 -1.27
N VAL A 65 -15.39 6.86 -1.31
CA VAL A 65 -16.49 6.19 -1.99
C VAL A 65 -17.25 5.31 -0.99
N SER A 66 -18.55 5.51 -0.88
CA SER A 66 -19.43 4.76 0.01
C SER A 66 -20.05 3.59 -0.76
N ILE A 67 -19.67 2.37 -0.42
CA ILE A 67 -20.24 1.16 -1.03
C ILE A 67 -21.69 1.00 -0.58
N GLU A 68 -22.58 0.61 -1.48
CA GLU A 68 -23.97 0.32 -1.15
C GLU A 68 -24.04 -0.86 -0.15
N ASN A 69 -24.69 -0.65 0.99
CA ASN A 69 -24.74 -1.60 2.12
C ASN A 69 -23.36 -2.01 2.68
N GLY A 70 -22.32 -1.21 2.43
CA GLY A 70 -20.95 -1.53 2.80
C GLY A 70 -20.18 -0.39 3.46
N PRO A 71 -18.88 -0.59 3.72
CA PRO A 71 -18.02 0.44 4.26
C PRO A 71 -17.71 1.52 3.22
N SER A 72 -17.20 2.66 3.70
CA SER A 72 -16.56 3.64 2.81
C SER A 72 -15.10 3.30 2.57
N VAL A 73 -14.62 3.50 1.35
CA VAL A 73 -13.28 3.14 0.90
C VAL A 73 -12.62 4.33 0.19
N LEU A 74 -11.29 4.35 0.20
CA LEU A 74 -10.50 5.35 -0.52
C LEU A 74 -9.98 4.75 -1.82
N ILE A 75 -10.31 5.41 -2.94
CA ILE A 75 -9.92 4.98 -4.28
C ILE A 75 -9.08 6.08 -4.92
N LYS A 76 -7.94 5.70 -5.50
CA LYS A 76 -7.10 6.63 -6.27
C LYS A 76 -7.43 6.50 -7.75
N ASP A 77 -7.79 7.59 -8.39
CA ASP A 77 -7.99 7.66 -9.84
C ASP A 77 -7.53 9.01 -10.37
N LYS A 78 -6.99 9.02 -11.58
CA LYS A 78 -6.61 10.22 -12.31
C LYS A 78 -7.79 10.86 -13.02
N ARG A 79 -8.83 10.08 -13.34
CA ARG A 79 -10.03 10.56 -14.01
C ARG A 79 -10.95 11.28 -13.01
N PRO A 80 -11.55 12.41 -13.40
CA PRO A 80 -12.48 13.11 -12.54
C PRO A 80 -13.80 12.33 -12.42
N HIS A 81 -14.25 12.10 -11.19
CA HIS A 81 -15.57 11.54 -10.87
C HIS A 81 -16.43 12.57 -10.14
N LEU A 82 -17.73 12.59 -10.44
CA LEU A 82 -18.67 13.56 -9.88
C LEU A 82 -19.00 13.21 -8.42
N ILE A 83 -18.86 14.18 -7.52
CA ILE A 83 -19.25 14.03 -6.11
C ILE A 83 -20.78 13.90 -6.02
N GLY A 84 -21.25 12.96 -5.23
CA GLY A 84 -22.68 12.64 -5.05
C GLY A 84 -23.26 11.71 -6.12
N ALA A 85 -22.51 11.42 -7.20
CA ALA A 85 -22.97 10.49 -8.22
C ALA A 85 -22.92 9.05 -7.72
N ARG A 86 -23.87 8.25 -8.22
CA ARG A 86 -23.74 6.79 -8.20
C ARG A 86 -22.67 6.39 -9.21
N ALA A 87 -21.80 5.48 -8.80
CA ALA A 87 -20.73 4.93 -9.61
C ALA A 87 -20.63 3.43 -9.33
N THR A 88 -20.45 2.64 -10.38
CA THR A 88 -20.07 1.24 -10.25
C THR A 88 -18.56 1.16 -10.15
N ILE A 89 -18.06 0.59 -9.05
CA ILE A 89 -16.64 0.37 -8.81
C ILE A 89 -16.31 -1.12 -8.89
N GLU A 90 -15.04 -1.44 -9.10
CA GLU A 90 -14.54 -2.80 -9.10
C GLU A 90 -13.90 -3.13 -7.75
N ARG A 91 -14.37 -4.20 -7.12
CA ARG A 91 -13.69 -4.89 -6.04
C ARG A 91 -12.76 -5.95 -6.64
N VAL A 92 -11.47 -5.71 -6.55
CA VAL A 92 -10.45 -6.62 -7.06
C VAL A 92 -9.93 -7.47 -5.91
N THR A 93 -10.08 -8.79 -6.03
CA THR A 93 -9.54 -9.76 -5.08
C THR A 93 -8.36 -10.48 -5.72
N ARG A 94 -7.23 -10.53 -5.03
CA ARG A 94 -6.03 -11.26 -5.48
C ARG A 94 -5.94 -12.64 -4.85
N ASP A 95 -5.09 -13.50 -5.40
CA ASP A 95 -4.92 -14.88 -4.93
C ASP A 95 -4.45 -14.98 -3.48
N ASN A 96 -3.64 -14.02 -3.04
CA ASN A 96 -3.19 -13.93 -1.65
C ASN A 96 -4.26 -13.40 -0.67
N GLY A 97 -5.50 -13.19 -1.14
CA GLY A 97 -6.62 -12.71 -0.34
C GLY A 97 -6.67 -11.19 -0.15
N SER A 98 -5.71 -10.43 -0.69
CA SER A 98 -5.77 -8.97 -0.65
C SER A 98 -6.91 -8.45 -1.52
N ILE A 99 -7.61 -7.43 -1.02
CA ILE A 99 -8.76 -6.79 -1.67
C ILE A 99 -8.47 -5.31 -1.82
N PHE A 100 -8.69 -4.75 -3.00
CA PHE A 100 -8.67 -3.31 -3.22
C PHE A 100 -9.79 -2.90 -4.16
N TYR A 101 -10.13 -1.61 -4.12
CA TYR A 101 -11.21 -1.05 -4.94
C TYR A 101 -10.64 -0.08 -5.96
N ARG A 102 -11.20 -0.06 -7.16
CA ARG A 102 -10.86 0.88 -8.23
C ARG A 102 -12.09 1.24 -9.05
N PHE A 103 -12.06 2.36 -9.77
CA PHE A 103 -13.02 2.59 -10.83
C PHE A 103 -12.65 1.73 -12.06
N PRO A 104 -13.62 1.25 -12.84
CA PRO A 104 -13.37 0.54 -14.09
C PRO A 104 -12.62 1.43 -15.09
N GLU A 105 -11.73 0.86 -15.90
CA GLU A 105 -10.88 1.59 -16.87
C GLU A 105 -11.67 2.31 -17.98
#